data_AF-A0A3P6S7W9-F1
#
_entry.id   AF-A0A3P6S7W9-F1
#
_cell.length_a   1.000
_cell.length_b   1.000
_cell.length_c   1.000
_cell.angle_alpha   90.00
_cell.angle_beta   90.00
_cell.angle_gamma   90.00
#
_symmetry.space_group_name_H-M   'P 1'
#
loop_
_entity.id
_entity.type
_entity.pdbx_description
1 polymer ?
#
loop_
_entity_poly.entity_id
_entity_poly.type
_entity_poly.pdbx_seq_one_letter_code
_entity_poly.pdbx_strand_id
1 'polypeptide(L)'
;RLQRFNPAVVLAISDGFVEAITFSPTQNQPRLFNKDSLDKSLTKAIGFGENCGTPLRDAHLALEMDDLRLHAAFELGIAMGCDNSTDLAKKAATVGSVVDMLKKTMTLDTVQEFSVVPSANPSDHFTPDQVIMVTSASIPYLENKQCLYTIPAPTPLLKLYRMGSGQPPYTLVMALEKKTETLVFEMMSTWCNSPIVEGVDKILKESTIIFMPEIPHTQVEVAYS
;
A
#
# COMPACT_ATOMS: atom_id res chain seq x y z
N ARG A 1 -8.12 22.34 -19.98
CA ARG A 1 -7.60 22.93 -18.72
C ARG A 1 -7.19 21.77 -17.82
N LEU A 2 -5.88 21.54 -17.63
CA LEU A 2 -5.26 20.43 -16.88
C LEU A 2 -5.50 20.50 -15.35
N GLN A 3 -6.67 20.96 -14.90
CA GLN A 3 -6.96 21.28 -13.48
C GLN A 3 -7.21 20.04 -12.58
N ARG A 4 -6.85 18.84 -13.03
CA ARG A 4 -6.92 17.61 -12.21
C ARG A 4 -5.68 16.73 -12.32
N PHE A 5 -4.56 17.27 -12.79
CA PHE A 5 -3.30 16.53 -12.76
C PHE A 5 -2.67 16.69 -11.38
N ASN A 6 -2.79 15.65 -10.54
CA ASN A 6 -2.24 15.59 -9.19
C ASN A 6 -1.52 14.24 -8.98
N PRO A 7 -0.37 14.02 -9.65
CA PRO A 7 0.39 12.78 -9.53
C PRO A 7 0.99 12.66 -8.12
N ALA A 8 1.02 11.44 -7.59
CA ALA A 8 1.75 11.14 -6.35
C ALA A 8 3.27 11.10 -6.58
N VAL A 9 3.69 10.71 -7.80
CA VAL A 9 5.10 10.60 -8.19
C VAL A 9 5.31 11.12 -9.60
N VAL A 10 6.40 11.86 -9.80
CA VAL A 10 6.94 12.20 -11.11
C VAL A 10 8.29 11.53 -11.27
N LEU A 11 8.44 10.75 -12.34
CA LEU A 11 9.67 10.05 -12.65
C LEU A 11 10.30 10.64 -13.91
N ALA A 12 11.47 11.26 -13.75
CA ALA A 12 12.32 11.68 -14.86
C ALA A 12 13.32 10.54 -15.18
N ILE A 13 13.42 10.18 -16.44
CA ILE A 13 14.30 9.09 -16.90
C ILE A 13 15.23 9.67 -17.96
N SER A 14 16.54 9.53 -17.75
CA SER A 14 17.54 9.98 -18.71
C SER A 14 18.61 8.92 -18.95
N ASP A 15 19.34 9.06 -20.06
CA ASP A 15 20.66 8.45 -20.16
C ASP A 15 21.67 9.30 -19.37
N GLY A 16 22.80 8.73 -18.96
CA GLY A 16 23.81 9.44 -18.16
C GLY A 16 24.51 8.55 -17.13
N PHE A 17 25.33 9.15 -16.29
CA PHE A 17 25.98 8.45 -15.18
C PHE A 17 24.93 7.80 -14.29
N VAL A 18 25.12 6.53 -13.94
CA VAL A 18 24.09 5.74 -13.24
C VAL A 18 23.90 6.27 -11.82
N GLU A 19 22.82 7.03 -11.63
CA GLU A 19 22.46 7.65 -10.36
C GLU A 19 20.95 7.91 -10.29
N ALA A 20 20.43 8.05 -9.07
CA ALA A 20 19.11 8.62 -8.81
C ALA A 20 19.24 10.02 -8.17
N ILE A 21 18.34 10.95 -8.47
CA ILE A 21 18.31 12.30 -7.86
C ILE A 21 16.88 12.63 -7.43
N THR A 22 16.72 13.12 -6.22
CA THR A 22 15.43 13.64 -5.74
C THR A 22 15.35 15.14 -5.97
N PHE A 23 14.32 15.60 -6.67
CA PHE A 23 14.10 17.03 -6.95
C PHE A 23 13.12 17.67 -5.95
N SER A 24 12.19 16.87 -5.41
CA SER A 24 11.22 17.34 -4.43
C SER A 24 11.84 17.53 -3.04
N PRO A 25 11.29 18.43 -2.20
CA PRO A 25 11.69 18.55 -0.80
C PRO A 25 11.54 17.22 -0.05
N THR A 26 12.37 16.99 0.97
CA THR A 26 12.37 15.73 1.77
C THR A 26 11.01 15.39 2.38
N GLN A 27 10.15 16.39 2.63
CA GLN A 27 8.80 16.16 3.15
C GLN A 27 7.86 15.44 2.16
N ASN A 28 8.14 15.53 0.86
CA ASN A 28 7.41 14.83 -0.20
C ASN A 28 8.07 13.49 -0.54
N GLN A 29 9.24 13.21 0.04
CA GLN A 29 9.91 11.94 -0.16
C GLN A 29 9.21 10.84 0.64
N PRO A 30 9.06 9.64 0.07
CA PRO A 30 8.37 8.57 0.78
C PRO A 30 9.25 8.06 1.92
N ARG A 31 8.67 7.73 3.08
CA ARG A 31 9.47 7.31 4.27
C ARG A 31 10.31 6.07 4.02
N LEU A 32 9.80 5.13 3.23
CA LEU A 32 10.50 3.90 2.90
C LEU A 32 11.43 4.04 1.68
N PHE A 33 11.50 5.23 1.07
CA PHE A 33 12.41 5.46 -0.04
C PHE A 33 13.84 5.55 0.46
N ASN A 34 14.68 4.65 -0.03
CA ASN A 34 16.10 4.61 0.28
C ASN A 34 16.91 4.84 -1.01
N LYS A 35 17.44 6.05 -1.16
CA LYS A 35 18.26 6.47 -2.30
C LYS A 35 19.48 5.56 -2.48
N ASP A 36 20.21 5.24 -1.41
CA ASP A 36 21.42 4.40 -1.51
C ASP A 36 21.10 2.98 -1.98
N SER A 37 19.97 2.44 -1.55
CA SER A 37 19.50 1.12 -1.99
C SER A 37 19.10 1.14 -3.47
N LEU A 38 18.47 2.23 -3.92
CA LEU A 38 18.12 2.42 -5.32
C LEU A 38 19.39 2.57 -6.17
N ASP A 39 20.31 3.44 -5.78
CA ASP A 39 21.59 3.64 -6.49
C ASP A 39 22.35 2.33 -6.63
N LYS A 40 22.48 1.54 -5.56
CA LYS A 40 23.08 0.20 -5.60
C LYS A 40 22.37 -0.74 -6.58
N SER A 41 21.04 -0.70 -6.61
CA SER A 41 20.24 -1.54 -7.50
C SER A 41 20.42 -1.14 -8.97
N LEU A 42 20.43 0.17 -9.26
CA LEU A 42 20.68 0.71 -10.59
C LEU A 42 22.09 0.33 -11.07
N THR A 43 23.10 0.54 -10.24
CA THR A 43 24.48 0.15 -10.56
C THR A 43 24.61 -1.37 -10.78
N LYS A 44 23.90 -2.20 -10.01
CA LYS A 44 23.92 -3.66 -10.20
C LYS A 44 23.23 -4.09 -11.50
N ALA A 45 22.13 -3.43 -11.87
CA ALA A 45 21.32 -3.80 -13.03
C ALA A 45 21.93 -3.31 -14.35
N ILE A 46 22.45 -2.08 -14.35
CA ILE A 46 22.93 -1.37 -15.54
C ILE A 46 24.47 -1.41 -15.64
N GLY A 47 25.15 -1.47 -14.49
CA GLY A 47 26.61 -1.34 -14.39
C GLY A 47 27.04 0.06 -13.97
N PHE A 48 28.35 0.30 -14.00
CA PHE A 48 28.92 1.64 -13.88
C PHE A 48 29.00 2.24 -15.28
N GLY A 49 28.28 3.33 -15.53
CA GLY A 49 28.46 4.09 -16.75
C GLY A 49 29.80 4.82 -16.71
N GLU A 50 30.76 4.41 -17.53
CA GLU A 50 32.06 5.08 -17.59
C GLU A 50 31.97 6.29 -18.54
N ASN A 51 32.59 7.43 -18.17
CA ASN A 51 32.60 8.66 -18.96
C ASN A 51 31.21 9.23 -19.35
N CYS A 52 30.16 8.86 -18.62
CA CYS A 52 28.83 9.41 -18.85
C CYS A 52 28.67 10.83 -18.29
N GLY A 53 27.93 11.68 -19.01
CA GLY A 53 27.47 12.98 -18.51
C GLY A 53 26.47 12.83 -17.36
N THR A 54 26.19 13.92 -16.65
CA THR A 54 25.28 13.98 -15.49
C THR A 54 24.06 14.87 -15.76
N PRO A 55 23.20 14.54 -16.74
CA PRO A 55 22.09 15.41 -17.15
C PRO A 55 21.03 15.60 -16.06
N LEU A 56 20.93 14.68 -15.10
CA LEU A 56 20.03 14.87 -13.95
C LEU A 56 20.46 16.00 -13.00
N ARG A 57 21.74 16.42 -13.08
CA ARG A 57 22.29 17.52 -12.29
C ARG A 57 22.21 18.86 -13.04
N ASP A 58 21.62 18.87 -14.22
CA ASP A 58 21.39 20.10 -14.99
C ASP A 58 20.38 20.99 -14.27
N ALA A 59 20.74 22.26 -14.09
CA ALA A 59 19.88 23.27 -13.49
C ALA A 59 18.59 23.48 -14.31
N HIS A 60 18.63 23.30 -15.63
CA HIS A 60 17.45 23.42 -16.49
C HIS A 60 16.41 22.33 -16.19
N LEU A 61 16.85 21.09 -15.97
CA LEU A 61 15.95 19.98 -15.64
C LEU A 61 15.32 20.18 -14.25
N ALA A 62 16.10 20.65 -13.27
CA ALA A 62 15.58 20.97 -11.95
C ALA A 62 14.52 22.08 -12.01
N LEU A 63 14.74 23.10 -12.85
CA LEU A 63 13.76 24.17 -13.07
C LEU A 63 12.49 23.66 -13.76
N GLU A 64 12.60 22.80 -14.77
CA GLU A 64 11.43 22.21 -15.44
C GLU A 64 10.59 21.36 -14.50
N MET A 65 11.24 20.60 -13.60
CA MET A 65 10.55 19.81 -12.58
C MET A 65 9.80 20.71 -11.58
N ASP A 66 10.42 21.81 -11.12
CA ASP A 66 9.78 22.81 -10.25
C ASP A 66 8.60 23.53 -10.94
N ASP A 67 8.72 23.82 -12.25
CA ASP A 67 7.70 24.52 -13.04
C ASP A 67 6.42 23.69 -13.23
N LEU A 68 6.48 22.35 -13.01
CA LEU A 68 5.30 21.50 -12.94
C LEU A 68 4.37 21.90 -11.78
N ARG A 69 4.89 22.62 -10.76
CA ARG A 69 4.16 23.09 -9.57
C ARG A 69 3.40 21.98 -8.86
N LEU A 70 3.98 20.79 -8.84
CA LEU A 70 3.42 19.60 -8.22
C LEU A 70 3.81 19.57 -6.75
N HIS A 71 3.29 20.54 -5.99
CA HIS A 71 3.69 20.83 -4.61
C HIS A 71 3.64 19.63 -3.64
N ALA A 72 2.90 18.57 -3.98
CA ALA A 72 2.75 17.36 -3.18
C ALA A 72 3.36 16.09 -3.82
N ALA A 73 3.92 16.16 -5.02
CA ALA A 73 4.47 14.99 -5.70
C ALA A 73 5.87 14.66 -5.18
N PHE A 74 6.17 13.36 -5.10
CA PHE A 74 7.53 12.90 -5.00
C PHE A 74 8.19 12.95 -6.38
N GLU A 75 9.29 13.68 -6.51
CA GLU A 75 9.96 13.90 -7.79
C GLU A 75 11.32 13.21 -7.79
N LEU A 76 11.44 12.19 -8.64
CA LEU A 76 12.62 11.34 -8.74
C LEU A 76 13.15 11.32 -10.17
N GLY A 77 14.44 11.58 -10.33
CA GLY A 77 15.20 11.31 -11.54
C GLY A 77 15.98 10.01 -11.41
N ILE A 78 16.04 9.23 -12.49
CA ILE A 78 16.97 8.11 -12.64
C ILE A 78 17.74 8.20 -13.96
N ALA A 79 19.04 7.94 -13.90
CA ALA A 79 19.91 7.90 -15.06
C ALA A 79 20.37 6.46 -15.31
N MET A 80 20.24 5.99 -16.56
CA MET A 80 20.29 4.57 -16.90
C MET A 80 21.53 4.16 -17.72
N GLY A 81 22.66 4.88 -17.56
CA GLY A 81 23.88 4.60 -18.32
C GLY A 81 23.83 5.21 -19.72
N CYS A 82 24.97 5.67 -20.21
CA CYS A 82 25.11 6.28 -21.54
C CYS A 82 25.69 5.31 -22.60
N ASP A 83 26.17 4.14 -22.19
CA ASP A 83 26.81 3.21 -23.10
C ASP A 83 25.78 2.37 -23.86
N ASN A 84 25.91 2.34 -25.19
CA ASN A 84 25.13 1.47 -26.08
C ASN A 84 25.35 -0.04 -25.84
N SER A 85 26.21 -0.40 -24.88
CA SER A 85 26.46 -1.78 -24.42
C SER A 85 25.35 -2.33 -23.52
N THR A 86 24.48 -1.47 -23.01
CA THR A 86 23.33 -1.86 -22.20
C THR A 86 22.13 -2.16 -23.09
N ASP A 87 21.77 -3.44 -23.14
CA ASP A 87 20.59 -3.95 -23.85
C ASP A 87 19.34 -3.12 -23.49
N LEU A 88 18.62 -2.65 -24.50
CA LEU A 88 17.37 -1.90 -24.35
C LEU A 88 16.38 -2.65 -23.44
N ALA A 89 16.39 -3.98 -23.50
CA ALA A 89 15.58 -4.83 -22.62
C ALA A 89 15.96 -4.66 -21.14
N LYS A 90 17.24 -4.50 -20.82
CA LYS A 90 17.72 -4.26 -19.45
C LYS A 90 17.33 -2.88 -18.96
N LYS A 91 17.44 -1.84 -19.80
CA LYS A 91 16.97 -0.49 -19.46
C LYS A 91 15.46 -0.50 -19.17
N ALA A 92 14.66 -1.11 -20.04
CA ALA A 92 13.21 -1.23 -19.86
C ALA A 92 12.83 -2.02 -18.58
N ALA A 93 13.48 -3.15 -18.32
CA ALA A 93 13.25 -3.93 -17.09
C ALA A 93 13.62 -3.14 -15.82
N THR A 94 14.67 -2.32 -15.89
CA THR A 94 15.09 -1.45 -14.78
C THR A 94 14.07 -0.34 -14.53
N VAL A 95 13.55 0.30 -15.57
CA VAL A 95 12.43 1.27 -15.44
C VAL A 95 11.22 0.60 -14.79
N GLY A 96 10.83 -0.58 -15.27
CA GLY A 96 9.71 -1.34 -14.70
C GLY A 96 9.92 -1.62 -13.20
N SER A 97 11.12 -2.05 -12.81
CA SER A 97 11.47 -2.31 -11.41
C SER A 97 11.43 -1.04 -10.55
N VAL A 98 11.86 0.10 -11.09
CA VAL A 98 11.80 1.39 -10.40
C VAL A 98 10.36 1.83 -10.21
N VAL A 99 9.51 1.69 -11.23
CA VAL A 99 8.08 2.00 -11.14
C VAL A 99 7.39 1.11 -10.11
N ASP A 100 7.67 -0.20 -10.09
CA ASP A 100 7.11 -1.12 -9.11
C ASP A 100 7.58 -0.81 -7.68
N MET A 101 8.86 -0.47 -7.51
CA MET A 101 9.39 0.01 -6.23
C MET A 101 8.65 1.28 -5.81
N LEU A 102 8.57 2.31 -6.66
CA LEU A 102 7.89 3.56 -6.35
C LEU A 102 6.43 3.34 -5.97
N LYS A 103 5.72 2.49 -6.72
CA LYS A 103 4.36 2.08 -6.39
C LYS A 103 4.30 1.45 -5.00
N LYS A 104 5.17 0.48 -4.70
CA LYS A 104 5.23 -0.19 -3.39
C LYS A 104 5.55 0.80 -2.27
N THR A 105 6.53 1.67 -2.47
CA THR A 105 6.95 2.67 -1.49
C THR A 105 5.83 3.68 -1.24
N MET A 106 5.11 4.11 -2.28
CA MET A 106 3.92 4.99 -2.16
C MET A 106 2.76 4.35 -1.42
N THR A 107 2.47 3.08 -1.71
CA THR A 107 1.33 2.38 -1.09
C THR A 107 1.60 1.96 0.34
N LEU A 108 2.86 1.73 0.71
CA LEU A 108 3.25 1.41 2.08
C LEU A 108 3.35 2.67 2.96
N ASP A 109 3.57 3.85 2.37
CA ASP A 109 3.72 5.10 3.12
C ASP A 109 2.39 5.72 3.60
N THR A 110 1.26 5.13 3.22
CA THR A 110 -0.06 5.55 3.71
C THR A 110 -0.44 5.00 5.09
N VAL A 111 0.48 4.37 5.85
CA VAL A 111 0.22 3.97 7.23
C VAL A 111 1.29 4.55 8.17
N GLN A 112 0.92 5.58 8.93
CA GLN A 112 1.64 5.92 10.16
C GLN A 112 1.35 4.82 11.19
N GLU A 113 2.06 3.70 11.08
CA GLU A 113 2.10 2.69 12.12
C GLU A 113 3.05 3.15 13.22
N PHE A 114 2.52 3.41 14.41
CA PHE A 114 3.33 3.31 15.61
C PHE A 114 3.68 1.83 15.78
N SER A 115 4.92 1.46 15.44
CA SER A 115 5.46 0.14 15.73
C SER A 115 5.61 0.00 17.25
N VAL A 116 4.54 -0.42 17.91
CA VAL A 116 4.65 -1.05 19.21
C VAL A 116 5.01 -2.51 18.93
N VAL A 117 6.16 -2.95 19.42
CA VAL A 117 6.53 -4.37 19.42
C VAL A 117 5.38 -5.13 20.09
N PRO A 118 4.68 -6.06 19.42
CA PRO A 118 3.69 -6.88 20.10
C PRO A 118 4.45 -7.95 20.87
N SER A 119 4.58 -7.81 22.19
CA SER A 119 5.10 -8.86 23.06
C SER A 119 4.05 -9.91 23.42
N ALA A 120 2.91 -9.95 22.72
CA ALA A 120 1.80 -10.79 23.11
C ALA A 120 1.18 -11.49 21.91
N ASN A 121 1.20 -12.81 21.97
CA ASN A 121 0.28 -13.67 21.25
C ASN A 121 -1.15 -13.26 21.65
N PRO A 122 -2.17 -13.24 20.76
CA PRO A 122 -3.55 -13.00 21.17
C PRO A 122 -3.99 -13.92 22.33
N SER A 123 -3.47 -15.14 22.36
CA SER A 123 -3.68 -16.09 23.47
C SER A 123 -3.10 -15.66 24.82
N ASP A 124 -2.19 -14.67 24.85
CA ASP A 124 -1.55 -14.15 26.07
C ASP A 124 -2.39 -13.05 26.74
N HIS A 125 -3.40 -12.50 26.04
CA HIS A 125 -4.25 -11.41 26.55
C HIS A 125 -5.75 -11.69 26.49
N PHE A 126 -6.20 -12.69 25.73
CA PHE A 126 -7.61 -13.02 25.56
C PHE A 126 -7.94 -14.36 26.19
N THR A 127 -9.06 -14.44 26.94
CA THR A 127 -9.61 -15.72 27.37
C THR A 127 -10.08 -16.53 26.14
N PRO A 128 -10.18 -17.86 26.21
CA PRO A 128 -10.60 -18.68 25.06
C PRO A 128 -11.91 -18.21 24.40
N ASP A 129 -12.85 -17.69 25.19
CA ASP A 129 -14.11 -17.14 24.69
C ASP A 129 -13.93 -15.82 23.92
N GLN A 130 -12.93 -15.01 24.29
CA GLN A 130 -12.58 -13.78 23.58
C GLN A 130 -11.81 -14.04 22.29
N VAL A 131 -11.01 -15.11 22.24
CA VAL A 131 -10.29 -15.53 21.02
C VAL A 131 -11.27 -15.92 19.90
N ILE A 132 -12.43 -16.51 20.24
CA ILE A 132 -13.47 -16.83 19.27
C ILE A 132 -13.98 -15.55 18.57
N MET A 133 -14.15 -14.46 19.33
CA MET A 133 -14.73 -13.21 18.83
C MET A 133 -13.78 -12.41 17.93
N VAL A 134 -12.48 -12.74 17.91
CA VAL A 134 -11.45 -12.03 17.11
C VAL A 134 -10.93 -12.87 15.94
N THR A 135 -11.63 -13.96 15.60
CA THR A 135 -11.27 -14.87 14.50
C THR A 135 -12.48 -15.23 13.64
N SER A 136 -12.25 -15.93 12.53
CA SER A 136 -13.30 -16.44 11.65
C SER A 136 -14.27 -17.42 12.34
N ALA A 137 -13.90 -17.96 13.50
CA ALA A 137 -14.79 -18.77 14.33
C ALA A 137 -16.00 -17.98 14.87
N SER A 138 -15.93 -16.64 14.91
CA SER A 138 -17.04 -15.77 15.29
C SER A 138 -18.17 -15.76 14.26
N ILE A 139 -17.88 -16.02 12.98
CA ILE A 139 -18.84 -15.78 11.89
C ILE A 139 -20.18 -16.50 12.09
N PRO A 140 -20.25 -17.81 12.40
CA PRO A 140 -21.53 -18.48 12.61
C PRO A 140 -22.34 -17.89 13.77
N TYR A 141 -21.65 -17.40 14.81
CA TYR A 141 -22.29 -16.75 15.95
C TYR A 141 -22.90 -15.38 15.54
N LEU A 142 -22.17 -14.60 14.75
CA LEU A 142 -22.63 -13.30 14.26
C LEU A 142 -23.79 -13.44 13.26
N GLU A 143 -23.74 -14.43 12.38
CA GLU A 143 -24.84 -14.75 11.47
C GLU A 143 -26.09 -15.21 12.22
N ASN A 144 -25.94 -16.02 13.26
CA ASN A 144 -27.06 -16.44 14.12
C ASN A 144 -27.70 -15.26 14.86
N LYS A 145 -26.92 -14.23 15.20
CA LYS A 145 -27.43 -12.96 15.75
C LYS A 145 -28.08 -12.04 14.70
N GLN A 146 -28.04 -12.41 13.42
CA GLN A 146 -28.60 -11.63 12.31
C GLN A 146 -28.03 -10.21 12.22
N CYS A 147 -26.80 -10.00 12.70
CA CYS A 147 -26.09 -8.74 12.60
C CYS A 147 -25.09 -8.75 11.43
N LEU A 148 -24.69 -9.94 10.97
CA LEU A 148 -23.74 -10.15 9.88
C LEU A 148 -24.36 -11.10 8.85
N TYR A 149 -24.09 -10.86 7.58
CA TYR A 149 -24.58 -11.70 6.48
C TYR A 149 -23.45 -11.97 5.49
N THR A 150 -23.20 -13.23 5.17
CA THR A 150 -22.26 -13.58 4.09
C THR A 150 -22.78 -13.07 2.73
N ILE A 151 -21.89 -12.44 1.95
CA ILE A 151 -22.17 -12.04 0.58
C ILE A 151 -21.65 -13.14 -0.36
N PRO A 152 -22.48 -13.66 -1.28
CA PRO A 152 -22.00 -14.56 -2.32
C PRO A 152 -20.98 -13.86 -3.20
N ALA A 153 -19.74 -14.30 -3.17
CA ALA A 153 -18.70 -13.84 -4.08
C ALA A 153 -18.59 -14.77 -5.30
N PRO A 154 -18.16 -14.26 -6.47
CA PRO A 154 -17.95 -15.08 -7.67
C PRO A 154 -16.87 -16.16 -7.47
N THR A 155 -15.96 -15.97 -6.51
CA THR A 155 -14.87 -16.89 -6.19
C THR A 155 -14.92 -17.28 -4.71
N PRO A 156 -14.70 -18.56 -4.36
CA PRO A 156 -14.70 -19.02 -2.97
C PRO A 156 -13.50 -18.51 -2.16
N LEU A 157 -12.51 -17.92 -2.84
CA LEU A 157 -11.32 -17.32 -2.23
C LEU A 157 -11.60 -15.94 -1.62
N LEU A 158 -12.71 -15.30 -2.00
CA LEU A 158 -13.08 -13.98 -1.51
C LEU A 158 -14.19 -14.11 -0.47
N LYS A 159 -13.84 -13.95 0.81
CA LYS A 159 -14.83 -13.95 1.89
C LYS A 159 -15.28 -12.52 2.16
N LEU A 160 -16.54 -12.26 1.84
CA LEU A 160 -17.18 -10.97 2.04
C LEU A 160 -18.37 -11.09 3.00
N TYR A 161 -18.46 -10.16 3.93
CA TYR A 161 -19.55 -10.10 4.89
C TYR A 161 -20.19 -8.72 4.87
N ARG A 162 -21.47 -8.65 5.22
CA ARG A 162 -22.25 -7.42 5.24
C ARG A 162 -22.84 -7.19 6.62
N MET A 163 -22.75 -5.97 7.11
CA MET A 163 -23.45 -5.48 8.30
C MET A 163 -24.23 -4.20 7.95
N GLY A 164 -25.37 -4.00 8.60
CA GLY A 164 -26.19 -2.80 8.45
C GLY A 164 -27.40 -2.97 7.51
N SER A 165 -27.85 -1.86 6.91
CA SER A 165 -29.16 -1.75 6.27
C SER A 165 -29.32 -2.56 4.97
N GLY A 166 -28.21 -2.93 4.33
CA GLY A 166 -28.19 -3.51 2.99
C GLY A 166 -28.35 -2.48 1.86
N GLN A 167 -28.58 -1.21 2.18
CA GLN A 167 -28.75 -0.11 1.25
C GLN A 167 -27.53 0.83 1.23
N PRO A 168 -27.32 1.61 0.14
CA PRO A 168 -26.27 2.63 0.09
C PRO A 168 -26.42 3.67 1.21
N PRO A 169 -25.33 4.33 1.64
CA PRO A 169 -23.98 4.21 1.11
C PRO A 169 -23.26 2.92 1.55
N TYR A 170 -22.36 2.43 0.70
CA TYR A 170 -21.53 1.25 0.97
C TYR A 170 -20.13 1.68 1.40
N THR A 171 -19.65 1.13 2.51
CA THR A 171 -18.27 1.31 2.99
C THR A 171 -17.57 -0.04 3.01
N LEU A 172 -16.40 -0.14 2.38
CA LEU A 172 -15.57 -1.34 2.41
C LEU A 172 -14.53 -1.21 3.53
N VAL A 173 -14.49 -2.21 4.41
CA VAL A 173 -13.46 -2.40 5.43
C VAL A 173 -12.74 -3.70 5.13
N MET A 174 -11.42 -3.64 4.94
CA MET A 174 -10.63 -4.81 4.58
C MET A 174 -9.33 -4.90 5.39
N ALA A 175 -8.89 -6.13 5.65
CA ALA A 175 -7.56 -6.38 6.17
C ALA A 175 -6.51 -6.15 5.07
N LEU A 176 -5.39 -5.52 5.43
CA LEU A 176 -4.25 -5.28 4.52
C LEU A 176 -3.10 -6.24 4.78
N GLU A 177 -3.03 -6.79 5.99
CA GLU A 177 -2.08 -7.83 6.38
C GLU A 177 -2.73 -8.90 7.26
N LYS A 178 -2.11 -10.08 7.35
CA LYS A 178 -2.56 -11.20 8.20
C LYS A 178 -2.80 -10.79 9.66
N LYS A 179 -2.02 -9.84 10.17
CA LYS A 179 -2.17 -9.35 11.55
C LYS A 179 -3.41 -8.47 11.72
N THR A 180 -3.79 -7.73 10.69
CA THR A 180 -4.97 -6.83 10.70
C THR A 180 -6.29 -7.58 10.52
N GLU A 181 -6.28 -8.86 10.13
CA GLU A 181 -7.49 -9.69 10.02
C GLU A 181 -8.24 -9.77 11.36
N THR A 182 -7.50 -9.93 12.46
CA THR A 182 -8.07 -10.02 13.81
C THR A 182 -8.85 -8.77 14.20
N LEU A 183 -8.37 -7.58 13.81
CA LEU A 183 -9.04 -6.31 14.06
C LEU A 183 -10.38 -6.23 13.31
N VAL A 184 -10.45 -6.75 12.09
CA VAL A 184 -11.69 -6.77 11.31
C VAL A 184 -12.71 -7.72 11.94
N PHE A 185 -12.28 -8.89 12.42
CA PHE A 185 -13.16 -9.81 13.16
C PHE A 185 -13.63 -9.22 14.49
N GLU A 186 -12.74 -8.59 15.24
CA GLU A 186 -13.07 -7.90 16.49
C GLU A 186 -14.09 -6.79 16.26
N MET A 187 -13.89 -5.97 15.23
CA MET A 187 -14.81 -4.89 14.84
C MET A 187 -16.21 -5.43 14.53
N MET A 188 -16.32 -6.49 13.71
CA MET A 188 -17.61 -7.14 13.43
C MET A 188 -18.27 -7.66 14.71
N SER A 189 -17.50 -8.32 15.57
CA SER A 189 -17.98 -8.90 16.83
C SER A 189 -18.48 -7.85 17.82
N THR A 190 -17.69 -6.80 18.05
CA THR A 190 -18.00 -5.73 18.99
C THR A 190 -19.22 -4.93 18.51
N TRP A 191 -19.27 -4.61 17.22
CA TRP A 191 -20.39 -3.87 16.64
C TRP A 191 -21.69 -4.67 16.61
N CYS A 192 -21.61 -5.98 16.40
CA CYS A 192 -22.76 -6.86 16.53
C CYS A 192 -23.27 -6.95 17.98
N ASN A 193 -22.36 -6.99 18.96
CA ASN A 193 -22.73 -7.17 20.36
C ASN A 193 -23.25 -5.88 21.02
N SER A 194 -22.69 -4.73 20.70
CA SER A 194 -22.96 -3.47 21.42
C SER A 194 -22.88 -2.23 20.51
N PRO A 195 -23.70 -2.15 19.45
CA PRO A 195 -23.60 -1.09 18.45
C PRO A 195 -23.86 0.32 19.01
N ILE A 196 -24.64 0.44 20.09
CA ILE A 196 -24.93 1.72 20.75
C ILE A 196 -23.71 2.21 21.55
N VAL A 197 -23.02 1.30 22.24
CA VAL A 197 -21.84 1.61 23.06
C VAL A 197 -20.69 2.08 22.17
N GLU A 198 -20.53 1.42 21.03
CA GLU A 198 -19.52 1.77 20.02
C GLU A 198 -19.90 2.99 19.16
N GLY A 199 -21.10 3.55 19.36
CA GLY A 199 -21.57 4.71 18.59
C GLY A 199 -21.87 4.43 17.11
N VAL A 200 -21.98 3.16 16.71
CA VAL A 200 -22.17 2.74 15.31
C VAL A 200 -23.61 2.41 14.94
N ASP A 201 -24.54 2.37 15.90
CA ASP A 201 -25.96 2.04 15.68
C ASP A 201 -26.59 2.87 14.54
N LYS A 202 -26.34 4.19 14.51
CA LYS A 202 -26.86 5.06 13.45
C LYS A 202 -26.25 4.72 12.08
N ILE A 203 -24.95 4.44 12.05
CA ILE A 203 -24.23 4.07 10.82
C ILE A 203 -24.81 2.77 10.27
N LEU A 204 -25.00 1.75 11.12
CA LEU A 204 -25.55 0.47 10.70
C LEU A 204 -27.02 0.55 10.26
N LYS A 205 -27.79 1.50 10.79
CA LYS A 205 -29.18 1.75 10.36
C LYS A 205 -29.27 2.48 9.01
N GLU A 206 -28.36 3.40 8.73
CA GLU A 206 -28.44 4.29 7.55
C GLU A 206 -27.52 3.86 6.41
N SER A 207 -26.59 2.94 6.65
CA SER A 207 -25.58 2.53 5.66
C SER A 207 -25.29 1.03 5.72
N THR A 208 -24.48 0.58 4.77
CA THR A 208 -24.01 -0.79 4.70
C THR A 208 -22.50 -0.84 4.76
N ILE A 209 -21.98 -1.71 5.64
CA ILE A 209 -20.56 -1.96 5.78
C ILE A 209 -20.27 -3.35 5.23
N ILE A 210 -19.30 -3.41 4.31
CA ILE A 210 -18.83 -4.62 3.67
C ILE A 210 -17.46 -4.93 4.26
N PHE A 211 -17.31 -6.12 4.84
CA PHE A 211 -16.08 -6.58 5.44
C PHE A 211 -15.40 -7.61 4.56
N MET A 212 -14.09 -7.45 4.35
CA MET A 212 -13.20 -8.43 3.75
C MET A 212 -12.06 -8.74 4.72
N PRO A 213 -12.30 -9.62 5.72
CA PRO A 213 -11.37 -9.83 6.81
C PRO A 213 -10.17 -10.69 6.42
N GLU A 214 -10.30 -11.56 5.41
CA GLU A 214 -9.22 -12.44 4.96
C GLU A 214 -8.67 -11.93 3.63
N ILE A 215 -7.34 -11.93 3.51
CA ILE A 215 -6.67 -11.61 2.25
C ILE A 215 -6.59 -12.90 1.43
N PRO A 216 -7.17 -12.95 0.21
CA PRO A 216 -7.07 -14.13 -0.64
C PRO A 216 -5.60 -14.51 -0.81
N HIS A 217 -5.26 -15.79 -0.60
CA HIS A 217 -3.90 -16.29 -0.73
C HIS A 217 -3.39 -16.20 -2.18
N THR A 218 -2.92 -15.03 -2.60
CA THR A 218 -2.10 -14.83 -3.81
C THR A 218 -1.09 -13.67 -3.72
N GLN A 219 -0.84 -13.06 -2.54
CA GLN A 219 0.16 -11.98 -2.44
C GLN A 219 1.13 -12.04 -1.25
N VAL A 220 1.49 -13.23 -0.77
CA VAL A 220 2.71 -13.39 0.06
C VAL A 220 3.38 -14.74 -0.19
N GLU A 221 3.87 -14.98 -1.41
CA GLU A 221 5.03 -15.85 -1.61
C GLU A 221 6.19 -14.99 -2.07
N VAL A 222 6.84 -14.32 -1.11
CA VAL A 222 8.29 -14.13 -1.21
C VAL A 222 8.88 -15.48 -0.81
N ALA A 223 8.95 -16.40 -1.77
CA ALA A 223 9.64 -17.66 -1.61
C ALA A 223 11.15 -17.35 -1.54
N TYR A 224 11.70 -17.46 -0.33
CA TYR A 224 13.12 -17.71 -0.16
C TYR A 224 13.39 -19.14 -0.66
N SER A 225 14.09 -19.26 -1.79
CA SER A 225 14.89 -20.43 -2.17
C SER A 225 15.99 -19.98 -3.12
#